data_AF-A0A9E1XLZ8-F1
#
_entry.id   AF-A0A9E1XLZ8-F1
#
_cell.length_a   1.000
_cell.length_b   1.000
_cell.length_c   1.000
_cell.angle_alpha   90.00
_cell.angle_beta   90.00
_cell.angle_gamma   90.00
#
_symmetry.space_group_name_H-M   'P 1'
#
loop_
_entity.id
_entity.type
_entity.pdbx_description
1 polymer ?
#
loop_
_entity_poly.entity_id
_entity_poly.type
_entity_poly.pdbx_seq_one_letter_code
_entity_poly.pdbx_strand_id
1 'polypeptide(L)'
;MRMMTTNIKAGFAAADITPDRNRQTIYHRLGDRPGNTVPILDRLSVRATAFRNADRLAIWAVLDVCVLAAALRSRIVAEFARSGMHADQIVLSSTHTHSAPTGHGFNGIEPMSEEYVTFLVKQTVRAMLAAAEAAQPAQISFGKAFVDLSVNRRQIGRMA
;
A
#
# COMPACT_ATOMS: atom_id res chain seq x y z
N MET A 1 -24.59 15.11 16.87
CA MET A 1 -23.93 14.00 16.16
C MET A 1 -24.79 12.75 16.37
N ARG A 2 -25.38 12.17 15.32
CA ARG A 2 -26.30 11.03 15.46
C ARG A 2 -25.46 9.76 15.52
N MET A 3 -25.32 9.15 16.71
CA MET A 3 -24.71 7.82 16.84
C MET A 3 -25.64 6.81 16.18
N MET A 4 -25.28 6.33 14.99
CA MET A 4 -25.85 5.10 14.47
C MET A 4 -25.17 3.96 15.21
N THR A 5 -25.93 3.18 15.99
CA THR A 5 -25.48 1.90 16.53
C THR A 5 -25.37 0.91 15.37
N THR A 6 -24.29 1.01 14.61
CA THR A 6 -23.91 0.01 13.62
C THR A 6 -23.06 -1.03 14.33
N ASN A 7 -23.38 -2.31 14.15
CA ASN A 7 -22.61 -3.43 14.72
C ASN A 7 -21.31 -3.65 13.93
N ILE A 8 -20.56 -2.57 13.71
CA ILE A 8 -19.32 -2.58 12.96
C ILE A 8 -18.23 -3.18 13.82
N LYS A 9 -17.45 -4.06 13.20
CA LYS A 9 -16.14 -4.45 13.70
C LYS A 9 -15.06 -3.91 12.77
N ALA A 10 -13.96 -3.46 13.33
CA ALA A 10 -12.78 -3.05 12.59
C ALA A 10 -11.55 -3.80 13.10
N GLY A 11 -10.68 -4.19 12.17
CA GLY A 11 -9.40 -4.82 12.48
C GLY A 11 -8.29 -4.17 11.69
N PHE A 12 -7.10 -4.15 12.26
CA PHE A 12 -5.95 -3.44 11.72
C PHE A 12 -4.74 -4.35 11.77
N ALA A 13 -3.96 -4.35 10.70
CA ALA A 13 -2.67 -5.02 10.68
C ALA A 13 -1.71 -4.27 9.76
N ALA A 14 -0.42 -4.45 10.01
CA ALA A 14 0.63 -4.02 9.13
C ALA A 14 1.60 -5.17 8.89
N ALA A 15 2.19 -5.22 7.70
CA ALA A 15 3.30 -6.11 7.40
C ALA A 15 4.43 -5.30 6.77
N ASP A 16 5.64 -5.77 7.03
CA ASP A 16 6.84 -5.20 6.46
C ASP A 16 6.95 -5.59 4.99
N ILE A 17 7.24 -4.61 4.15
CA ILE A 17 7.48 -4.83 2.72
C ILE A 17 8.84 -4.30 2.29
N THR A 18 9.75 -4.03 3.22
CA THR A 18 11.09 -3.54 2.92
C THR A 18 11.87 -4.63 2.17
N PRO A 19 12.51 -4.33 1.02
CA PRO A 19 13.36 -5.30 0.35
C PRO A 19 14.56 -5.70 1.24
N ASP A 20 15.02 -6.93 1.09
CA ASP A 20 16.18 -7.49 1.81
C ASP A 20 17.51 -6.81 1.43
N ARG A 21 17.55 -6.21 0.24
CA ARG A 21 18.69 -5.53 -0.34
C ARG A 21 18.24 -4.23 -0.99
N ASN A 22 19.10 -3.24 -0.95
CA ASN A 22 18.89 -1.94 -1.59
C ASN A 22 18.59 -2.09 -3.09
N ARG A 23 17.52 -1.45 -3.57
CA ARG A 23 17.06 -1.50 -4.97
C ARG A 23 17.00 -0.09 -5.58
N GLN A 24 16.96 -0.02 -6.90
CA GLN A 24 16.70 1.22 -7.64
C GLN A 24 15.32 1.78 -7.27
N THR A 25 15.23 3.11 -7.19
CA THR A 25 13.97 3.85 -7.07
C THR A 25 13.79 4.74 -8.28
N ILE A 26 12.59 5.30 -8.48
CA ILE A 26 12.29 6.07 -9.69
C ILE A 26 13.13 7.34 -9.88
N TYR A 27 13.72 7.87 -8.80
CA TYR A 27 14.62 9.03 -8.85
C TYR A 27 16.07 8.71 -8.49
N HIS A 28 16.35 7.57 -7.88
CA HIS A 28 17.71 7.12 -7.60
C HIS A 28 18.07 5.96 -8.52
N ARG A 29 18.60 6.34 -9.68
CA ARG A 29 19.22 5.39 -10.60
C ARG A 29 20.54 4.93 -10.02
N LEU A 30 20.67 3.63 -9.84
CA LEU A 30 21.97 3.00 -9.79
C LEU A 30 22.47 3.02 -11.23
N GLY A 31 23.30 4.01 -11.61
CA GLY A 31 24.07 3.92 -12.86
C GLY A 31 24.98 2.69 -12.84
N ASP A 32 25.69 2.41 -13.95
CA ASP A 32 26.54 1.22 -14.19
C ASP A 32 27.72 1.03 -13.20
N ARG A 33 27.70 1.64 -12.02
CA ARG A 33 28.66 1.42 -10.95
C ARG A 33 28.18 0.27 -10.05
N PRO A 34 28.80 -0.92 -10.15
CA PRO A 34 28.54 -1.98 -9.18
C PRO A 34 28.82 -1.47 -7.76
N GLY A 35 27.86 -1.68 -6.86
CA GLY A 35 28.01 -1.34 -5.44
C GLY A 35 27.30 -0.05 -4.97
N ASN A 36 26.73 0.76 -5.87
CA ASN A 36 25.80 1.78 -5.40
C ASN A 36 24.55 1.08 -4.89
N THR A 37 24.28 1.24 -3.61
CA THR A 37 23.09 0.74 -2.96
C THR A 37 22.44 1.95 -2.31
N VAL A 38 21.18 2.24 -2.62
CA VAL A 38 20.45 3.33 -1.93
C VAL A 38 20.16 2.81 -0.52
N PRO A 39 20.72 3.41 0.55
CA PRO A 39 20.49 2.91 1.90
C PRO A 39 19.00 2.91 2.22
N ILE A 40 18.52 1.86 2.89
CA ILE A 40 17.19 1.85 3.49
C ILE A 40 17.23 2.84 4.66
N LEU A 41 16.68 4.04 4.45
CA LEU A 41 16.56 5.05 5.50
C LEU A 41 15.38 4.73 6.42
N ASP A 42 14.26 4.32 5.84
CA ASP A 42 13.03 3.97 6.54
C ASP A 42 12.44 2.67 6.01
N ARG A 43 11.76 1.93 6.88
CA ARG A 43 11.08 0.67 6.51
C ARG A 43 9.81 0.98 5.72
N LEU A 44 9.51 0.11 4.76
CA LEU A 44 8.29 0.19 3.96
C LEU A 44 7.24 -0.75 4.57
N SER A 45 5.97 -0.33 4.52
CA SER A 45 4.86 -1.11 5.06
C SER A 45 3.72 -1.31 4.06
N VAL A 46 3.00 -2.40 4.25
CA VAL A 46 1.59 -2.49 3.86
C VAL A 46 0.75 -2.38 5.12
N ARG A 47 -0.25 -1.51 5.09
CA ARG A 47 -1.20 -1.29 6.19
C ARG A 47 -2.59 -1.66 5.72
N ALA A 48 -3.22 -2.61 6.41
CA ALA A 48 -4.55 -3.11 6.09
C ALA A 48 -5.53 -2.75 7.20
N THR A 49 -6.70 -2.24 6.79
CA THR A 49 -7.85 -2.01 7.65
C THR A 49 -9.01 -2.86 7.14
N ALA A 50 -9.54 -3.73 7.97
CA ALA A 50 -10.72 -4.53 7.67
C ALA A 50 -11.94 -3.95 8.39
N PHE A 51 -13.07 -3.89 7.69
CA PHE A 51 -14.38 -3.53 8.22
C PHE A 51 -15.31 -4.72 8.03
N ARG A 52 -15.99 -5.12 9.10
CA ARG A 52 -17.03 -6.16 9.08
C ARG A 52 -18.35 -5.60 9.55
N ASN A 53 -19.42 -5.94 8.84
CA ASN A 53 -20.79 -5.70 9.28
C ASN A 53 -21.66 -6.87 8.79
N ALA A 54 -22.29 -7.58 9.72
CA ALA A 54 -22.96 -8.85 9.46
C ALA A 54 -22.06 -9.83 8.66
N ASP A 55 -22.48 -10.21 7.46
CA ASP A 55 -21.79 -11.13 6.55
C ASP A 55 -20.85 -10.42 5.55
N ARG A 56 -20.79 -9.08 5.58
CA ARG A 56 -19.96 -8.28 4.67
C ARG A 56 -18.59 -8.00 5.26
N LEU A 57 -17.57 -8.13 4.42
CA LEU A 57 -16.18 -7.80 4.71
C LEU A 57 -15.67 -6.84 3.62
N ALA A 58 -15.05 -5.75 4.06
CA ALA A 58 -14.30 -4.86 3.19
C ALA A 58 -12.91 -4.64 3.80
N ILE A 59 -11.85 -4.81 3.01
CA ILE A 59 -10.47 -4.61 3.45
C ILE A 59 -9.84 -3.55 2.55
N TRP A 60 -9.27 -2.53 3.18
CA TRP A 60 -8.48 -1.51 2.49
C TRP A 60 -7.02 -1.69 2.85
N ALA A 61 -6.19 -2.03 1.87
CA ALA A 61 -4.74 -2.08 2.02
C ALA A 61 -4.05 -0.90 1.31
N VAL A 62 -3.15 -0.25 2.04
CA VAL A 62 -2.30 0.84 1.56
C VAL A 62 -0.86 0.36 1.57
N LEU A 63 -0.20 0.36 0.42
CA LEU A 63 1.19 -0.07 0.25
C LEU A 63 2.11 1.14 0.08
N ASP A 64 3.28 1.09 0.72
CA ASP A 64 4.37 2.04 0.50
C ASP A 64 5.12 1.73 -0.81
N VAL A 65 4.46 2.00 -1.94
CA VAL A 65 4.99 1.89 -3.30
C VAL A 65 4.60 3.13 -4.12
N CYS A 66 5.30 3.37 -5.24
CA CYS A 66 4.94 4.46 -6.15
C CYS A 66 3.62 4.15 -6.87
N VAL A 67 3.56 3.02 -7.57
CA VAL A 67 2.42 2.64 -8.40
C VAL A 67 2.08 1.17 -8.18
N LEU A 68 0.80 0.90 -7.97
CA LEU A 68 0.23 -0.44 -8.05
C LEU A 68 -0.08 -0.77 -9.51
N ALA A 69 0.92 -1.29 -10.23
CA ALA A 69 0.73 -1.72 -11.62
C ALA A 69 -0.29 -2.86 -11.72
N ALA A 70 -0.98 -2.96 -12.87
CA ALA A 70 -2.02 -3.96 -13.09
C ALA A 70 -1.53 -5.40 -12.84
N ALA A 71 -0.29 -5.74 -13.22
CA ALA A 71 0.30 -7.04 -12.98
C ALA A 71 0.44 -7.37 -11.48
N LEU A 72 0.98 -6.43 -10.70
CA LEU A 72 1.09 -6.57 -9.24
C LEU A 72 -0.28 -6.70 -8.58
N ARG A 73 -1.23 -5.84 -8.97
CA ARG A 73 -2.63 -5.91 -8.50
C ARG A 73 -3.23 -7.29 -8.76
N SER A 74 -3.14 -7.79 -9.99
CA SER A 74 -3.70 -9.09 -10.36
C SER A 74 -3.10 -10.25 -9.55
N ARG A 75 -1.81 -10.19 -9.25
CA ARG A 75 -1.14 -11.19 -8.39
C ARG A 75 -1.64 -11.14 -6.95
N ILE A 76 -1.80 -9.93 -6.38
CA ILE A 76 -2.35 -9.76 -5.02
C ILE A 76 -3.78 -10.29 -4.96
N VAL A 77 -4.63 -9.94 -5.94
CA VAL A 77 -6.02 -10.40 -6.02
C VAL A 77 -6.09 -11.93 -6.11
N ALA A 78 -5.28 -12.54 -6.98
CA ALA A 78 -5.25 -13.98 -7.15
C ALA A 78 -4.78 -14.70 -5.87
N GLU A 79 -3.73 -14.20 -5.20
CA GLU A 79 -3.25 -14.77 -3.94
C GLU A 79 -4.27 -14.61 -2.81
N PHE A 80 -4.95 -13.47 -2.74
CA PHE A 80 -6.01 -13.23 -1.78
C PHE A 80 -7.19 -14.20 -1.99
N ALA A 81 -7.59 -14.43 -3.24
CA ALA A 81 -8.64 -15.39 -3.58
C ALA A 81 -8.26 -16.84 -3.23
N ARG A 82 -6.98 -17.22 -3.41
CA ARG A 82 -6.45 -18.53 -2.96
C ARG A 82 -6.57 -18.75 -1.45
N SER A 83 -6.69 -17.68 -0.67
CA SER A 83 -6.88 -17.74 0.78
C SER A 83 -8.35 -17.94 1.20
N GLY A 84 -9.26 -18.21 0.25
CA GLY A 84 -10.69 -18.42 0.50
C GLY A 84 -11.51 -17.13 0.63
N MET A 85 -10.92 -15.98 0.31
CA MET A 85 -11.60 -14.69 0.33
C MET A 85 -12.09 -14.29 -1.06
N HIS A 86 -13.01 -13.32 -1.14
CA HIS A 86 -13.57 -12.86 -2.41
C HIS A 86 -12.86 -11.59 -2.90
N ALA A 87 -12.59 -11.51 -4.20
CA ALA A 87 -11.85 -10.40 -4.81
C ALA A 87 -12.58 -9.05 -4.71
N ASP A 88 -13.90 -9.05 -4.55
CA ASP A 88 -14.74 -7.86 -4.36
C ASP A 88 -14.67 -7.29 -2.93
N GLN A 89 -13.99 -7.99 -2.00
CA GLN A 89 -13.82 -7.56 -0.62
C GLN A 89 -12.63 -6.62 -0.42
N ILE A 90 -11.81 -6.36 -1.44
CA ILE A 90 -10.54 -5.63 -1.27
C ILE A 90 -10.45 -4.34 -2.08
N VAL A 91 -9.85 -3.33 -1.45
CA VAL A 91 -9.38 -2.10 -2.09
C VAL A 91 -7.87 -2.02 -1.86
N LEU A 92 -7.11 -1.87 -2.95
CA LEU A 92 -5.66 -1.69 -2.91
C LEU A 92 -5.33 -0.26 -3.32
N SER A 93 -4.44 0.38 -2.57
CA SER A 93 -3.96 1.73 -2.87
C SER A 93 -2.48 1.87 -2.53
N SER A 94 -1.83 2.87 -3.12
CA SER A 94 -0.42 3.17 -2.90
C SER A 94 -0.25 4.55 -2.29
N THR A 95 0.77 4.75 -1.45
CA THR A 95 1.13 6.09 -0.96
C THR A 95 1.75 6.98 -2.03
N HIS A 96 2.11 6.41 -3.18
CA HIS A 96 2.81 7.12 -4.25
C HIS A 96 4.19 7.62 -3.80
N THR A 97 4.88 6.85 -2.95
CA THR A 97 6.26 7.16 -2.57
C THR A 97 7.23 6.89 -3.73
N HIS A 98 8.06 7.88 -4.04
CA HIS A 98 9.07 7.78 -5.09
C HIS A 98 10.40 7.16 -4.57
N SER A 99 10.46 6.83 -3.28
CA SER A 99 11.63 6.28 -2.60
C SER A 99 11.56 4.76 -2.37
N ALA A 100 10.48 4.10 -2.81
CA ALA A 100 10.35 2.65 -2.82
C ALA A 100 10.83 2.05 -4.17
N PRO A 101 11.15 0.75 -4.21
CA PRO A 101 11.40 0.06 -5.47
C PRO A 101 10.20 0.17 -6.42
N THR A 102 10.44 0.31 -7.72
CA THR A 102 9.36 0.52 -8.71
C THR A 102 8.77 -0.79 -9.25
N GLY A 103 7.44 -0.92 -9.18
CA GLY A 103 6.72 -2.11 -9.66
C GLY A 103 6.58 -2.23 -11.18
N HIS A 104 7.00 -1.21 -11.92
CA HIS A 104 7.01 -1.20 -13.38
C HIS A 104 8.26 -0.50 -13.90
N GLY A 105 8.67 -0.86 -15.11
CA GLY A 105 9.74 -0.16 -15.80
C GLY A 105 9.36 1.30 -16.04
N PHE A 106 10.27 2.23 -15.77
CA PHE A 106 10.05 3.66 -16.02
C PHE A 106 11.35 4.37 -16.35
N ASN A 107 11.41 5.05 -17.48
CA ASN A 107 12.58 5.79 -17.97
C ASN A 107 13.90 4.99 -17.96
N GLY A 108 13.91 3.67 -18.18
CA GLY A 108 15.13 2.85 -18.13
C GLY A 108 15.53 2.40 -16.72
N ILE A 109 14.59 2.43 -15.78
CA ILE A 109 14.68 1.75 -14.48
C ILE A 109 13.97 0.41 -14.64
N GLU A 110 14.63 -0.66 -14.25
CA GLU A 110 14.06 -2.00 -14.30
C GLU A 110 12.97 -2.18 -13.23
N PRO A 111 11.93 -3.00 -13.51
CA PRO A 111 10.93 -3.32 -12.52
C PRO A 111 11.53 -4.10 -11.33
N MET A 112 10.75 -4.18 -10.24
CA MET A 112 11.03 -5.06 -9.10
C MET A 112 11.43 -6.47 -9.57
N SER A 113 12.42 -7.07 -8.90
CA SER A 113 12.74 -8.48 -9.11
C SER A 113 11.53 -9.37 -8.77
N GLU A 114 11.40 -10.49 -9.46
CA GLU A 114 10.31 -11.45 -9.24
C GLU A 114 10.26 -11.94 -7.78
N GLU A 115 11.42 -12.11 -7.14
CA GLU A 115 11.55 -12.42 -5.72
C GLU A 115 10.87 -11.37 -4.84
N TYR A 116 11.16 -10.09 -5.07
CA TYR A 116 10.58 -9.00 -4.28
C TYR A 116 9.08 -8.84 -4.57
N VAL A 117 8.64 -9.02 -5.82
CA VAL A 117 7.20 -9.03 -6.13
C VAL A 117 6.48 -10.16 -5.40
N THR A 118 7.06 -11.36 -5.37
CA THR A 118 6.50 -12.51 -4.65
C THR A 118 6.41 -12.24 -3.15
N PHE A 119 7.47 -11.67 -2.56
CA PHE A 119 7.48 -11.25 -1.16
C PHE A 119 6.40 -10.20 -0.88
N LEU A 120 6.33 -9.15 -1.70
CA LEU A 120 5.36 -8.07 -1.59
C LEU A 120 3.91 -8.59 -1.62
N VAL A 121 3.60 -9.49 -2.56
CA VAL A 121 2.28 -10.15 -2.67
C VAL A 121 1.95 -10.90 -1.39
N LYS A 122 2.87 -11.74 -0.90
CA LYS A 122 2.66 -12.54 0.32
C LYS A 122 2.44 -11.66 1.55
N GLN A 123 3.26 -10.64 1.76
CA GLN A 123 3.11 -9.74 2.91
C GLN A 123 1.81 -8.92 2.84
N THR A 124 1.42 -8.49 1.64
CA THR A 124 0.14 -7.79 1.42
C THR A 124 -1.04 -8.66 1.80
N VAL A 125 -1.10 -9.90 1.30
CA VAL A 125 -2.18 -10.83 1.65
C VAL A 125 -2.15 -11.18 3.14
N ARG A 126 -0.97 -11.41 3.72
CA ARG A 126 -0.82 -11.63 5.17
C ARG A 126 -1.40 -10.49 6.00
N ALA A 127 -1.08 -9.24 5.66
CA ALA A 127 -1.63 -8.08 6.37
C ALA A 127 -3.15 -7.99 6.22
N MET A 128 -3.69 -8.22 5.03
CA MET A 128 -5.14 -8.22 4.81
C MET A 128 -5.86 -9.28 5.65
N LEU A 129 -5.35 -10.52 5.66
CA LEU A 129 -5.93 -11.61 6.45
C LEU A 129 -5.83 -11.34 7.96
N ALA A 130 -4.66 -10.87 8.42
CA ALA A 130 -4.47 -10.51 9.82
C ALA A 130 -5.40 -9.37 10.27
N ALA A 131 -5.62 -8.36 9.43
CA ALA A 131 -6.58 -7.30 9.72
C ALA A 131 -8.02 -7.86 9.80
N ALA A 132 -8.38 -8.79 8.91
CA ALA A 132 -9.71 -9.41 8.90
C ALA A 132 -9.97 -10.31 10.12
N GLU A 133 -8.91 -10.95 10.66
CA GLU A 133 -8.93 -11.77 11.87
C GLU A 133 -8.98 -10.91 13.14
N ALA A 134 -8.23 -9.80 13.18
CA ALA A 134 -8.18 -8.87 14.31
C ALA A 134 -9.43 -7.98 14.47
N ALA A 135 -10.51 -8.26 13.73
CA ALA A 135 -11.70 -7.42 13.72
C ALA A 135 -12.49 -7.51 15.04
N GLN A 136 -12.57 -6.38 15.74
CA GLN A 136 -13.25 -6.23 17.03
C GLN A 136 -14.29 -5.10 16.97
N PRO A 137 -15.30 -5.06 17.87
CA PRO A 137 -16.29 -3.98 17.89
C PRO A 137 -15.64 -2.60 17.84
N ALA A 138 -16.12 -1.74 16.94
CA ALA A 138 -15.51 -0.45 16.68
C ALA A 138 -16.56 0.61 16.34
N GLN A 139 -16.20 1.88 16.56
CA GLN A 139 -16.96 3.03 16.12
C GLN A 139 -16.20 3.74 15.00
N ILE A 140 -16.93 4.22 14.00
CA ILE A 140 -16.36 5.01 12.90
C ILE A 140 -16.85 6.45 13.03
N SER A 141 -15.92 7.39 12.93
CA SER A 141 -16.21 8.81 12.80
C SER A 141 -15.40 9.39 11.64
N PHE A 142 -15.83 10.55 11.15
CA PHE A 142 -15.17 11.26 10.06
C PHE A 142 -15.02 12.74 10.43
N GLY A 143 -13.85 13.29 10.14
CA GLY A 143 -13.53 14.70 10.31
C GLY A 143 -12.81 15.23 9.08
N LYS A 144 -12.91 16.54 8.86
CA LYS A 144 -12.23 17.24 7.77
C LYS A 144 -11.59 18.51 8.34
N ALA A 145 -10.37 18.79 7.92
CA ALA A 145 -9.64 20.02 8.23
C ALA A 145 -8.99 20.58 6.96
N PHE A 146 -8.68 21.87 6.98
CA PHE A 146 -7.81 22.48 5.98
C PHE A 146 -6.34 22.22 6.34
N VAL A 147 -5.51 21.92 5.34
CA VAL A 147 -4.08 21.67 5.50
C VAL A 147 -3.34 22.43 4.41
N ASP A 148 -2.48 23.36 4.81
CA ASP A 148 -1.65 24.16 3.91
C ASP A 148 -0.24 23.55 3.80
N LEU A 149 -0.12 22.46 3.03
CA LEU A 149 1.14 21.73 2.84
C LEU A 149 1.57 21.63 1.37
N SER A 150 0.61 21.67 0.45
CA SER A 150 0.83 21.32 -0.96
C SER A 150 0.67 22.53 -1.86
N VAL A 151 1.63 22.74 -2.76
CA VAL A 151 1.56 23.77 -3.82
C VAL A 151 1.29 23.14 -5.18
N ASN A 152 0.55 23.84 -6.04
CA ASN A 152 0.37 23.39 -7.41
C ASN A 152 1.64 23.69 -8.23
N ARG A 153 2.41 22.64 -8.53
CA ARG A 153 3.65 22.73 -9.33
C ARG A 153 3.47 23.24 -10.77
N ARG A 154 2.22 23.42 -11.25
CA ARG A 154 1.90 24.01 -12.56
C ARG A 154 1.41 25.46 -12.47
N GLN A 155 1.33 26.02 -11.26
CA GLN A 155 0.93 27.42 -11.01
C GLN A 155 2.05 28.24 -10.36
N ILE A 156 3.30 27.77 -10.43
CA ILE A 156 4.48 28.48 -9.94
C ILE A 156 4.49 29.89 -10.57
N GLY A 157 4.42 30.94 -9.75
CA GLY A 157 4.40 32.35 -10.17
C GLY A 157 3.05 33.08 -10.06
N ARG A 158 1.94 32.40 -9.69
CA ARG A 158 0.67 33.06 -9.32
C ARG A 158 0.47 33.01 -7.81
N MET A 159 1.34 33.70 -7.07
CA MET A 159 0.99 34.12 -5.72
C MET A 159 0.11 35.36 -5.88
N ALA A 160 -1.14 35.27 -5.42
CA ALA A 160 -1.97 36.45 -5.20
C ALA A 160 -1.47 37.21 -3.97
#